data_AF-A0A968Q9U9-F1
#
_entry.id   AF-A0A968Q9U9-F1
#
_cell.length_a   1.000
_cell.length_b   1.000
_cell.length_c   1.000
_cell.angle_alpha   90.00
_cell.angle_beta   90.00
_cell.angle_gamma   90.00
#
_symmetry.space_group_name_H-M   'P 1'
#
loop_
_entity.id
_entity.type
_entity.pdbx_description
1 polymer ?
#
loop_
_entity_poly.entity_id
_entity_poly.type
_entity_poly.pdbx_seq_one_letter_code
_entity_poly.pdbx_strand_id
1 'polypeptide(L)'
;MTSSSIQSNSLTALSEGLADAVAAVAPCLVAVKGQRRFAYSGIHWQPGVIVTADYGLGRASQLSLTLPDGNVVQAEVAGRDSALDLAIIQLDRTDLPLPQTSDGQDLKVGHLVLAVGQSWDYGTSASLGLVGNLGGPWQTSQGRSIDRLIRPDVNLYPNLLGGPLIDPAGQVLGINLNGPRHRVVTLPASNLDRIISTLLNRGSLSRGYLGLGLQPVELPKPLQQSLALTSEVGLLVVSVDAEGPAEQAGVLLGDVLLAVNGQVVDNLRAVYAHLEADQIGQPVGLHLVRGGNPLDLTVALGEKPHGGSR
;
A
#
# COMPACT_ATOMS: atom_id res chain seq x y z
N MET A 1 51.90 -6.74 20.10
CA MET A 1 50.94 -5.66 20.41
C MET A 1 50.54 -4.93 19.13
N THR A 2 49.91 -5.61 18.16
CA THR A 2 49.61 -5.01 16.83
C THR A 2 48.32 -5.56 16.20
N SER A 3 47.36 -6.01 17.02
CA SER A 3 46.04 -6.44 16.54
C SER A 3 44.89 -5.54 17.00
N SER A 4 45.15 -4.62 17.95
CA SER A 4 44.11 -3.80 18.58
C SER A 4 43.87 -2.45 17.93
N SER A 5 44.75 -1.94 17.05
CA SER A 5 44.58 -0.61 16.41
C SER A 5 43.83 -0.64 15.07
N ILE A 6 43.68 -1.82 14.44
CA ILE A 6 42.93 -1.96 13.16
C ILE A 6 41.43 -2.13 13.42
N GLN A 7 41.04 -2.78 14.53
CA GLN A 7 39.64 -2.97 14.91
C GLN A 7 38.96 -1.68 15.42
N SER A 8 39.73 -0.71 15.94
CA SER A 8 39.20 0.55 16.47
C SER A 8 38.59 1.46 15.40
N ASN A 9 38.81 1.19 14.11
CA ASN A 9 38.45 2.08 13.01
C ASN A 9 37.22 1.61 12.19
N SER A 10 36.86 0.32 12.25
CA SER A 10 35.76 -0.22 11.43
C SER A 10 34.37 0.22 11.91
N LEU A 11 34.17 0.35 13.23
CA LEU A 11 32.89 0.81 13.78
C LEU A 11 32.68 2.31 13.54
N THR A 12 33.74 3.11 13.62
CA THR A 12 33.69 4.53 13.25
C THR A 12 33.38 4.68 11.77
N ALA A 13 34.06 3.94 10.89
CA ALA A 13 33.78 3.97 9.46
C ALA A 13 32.34 3.55 9.11
N LEU A 14 31.81 2.52 9.79
CA LEU A 14 30.40 2.13 9.67
C LEU A 14 29.48 3.26 10.13
N SER A 15 29.76 3.88 11.28
CA SER A 15 28.96 4.97 11.83
C SER A 15 28.93 6.18 10.88
N GLU A 16 30.08 6.58 10.33
CA GLU A 16 30.16 7.67 9.36
C GLU A 16 29.44 7.30 8.06
N GLY A 17 29.61 6.07 7.55
CA GLY A 17 28.90 5.62 6.35
C GLY A 17 27.37 5.63 6.52
N LEU A 18 26.86 5.27 7.71
CA LEU A 18 25.43 5.39 8.01
C LEU A 18 24.98 6.85 8.08
N ALA A 19 25.80 7.76 8.63
CA ALA A 19 25.50 9.19 8.67
C ALA A 19 25.49 9.81 7.26
N ASP A 20 26.46 9.45 6.41
CA ASP A 20 26.55 9.87 5.01
C ASP A 20 25.33 9.37 4.21
N ALA A 21 24.89 8.13 4.43
CA ALA A 21 23.69 7.58 3.79
C ALA A 21 22.43 8.39 4.15
N VAL A 22 22.27 8.81 5.42
CA VAL A 22 21.18 9.70 5.84
C VAL A 22 21.30 11.07 5.19
N ALA A 23 22.51 11.65 5.18
CA ALA A 23 22.78 12.96 4.58
C ALA A 23 22.50 12.99 3.07
N ALA A 24 22.74 11.88 2.36
CA ALA A 24 22.46 11.76 0.94
C ALA A 24 20.97 11.80 0.62
N VAL A 25 20.10 11.20 1.46
CA VAL A 25 18.66 11.16 1.20
C VAL A 25 17.89 12.34 1.78
N ALA A 26 18.40 12.99 2.84
CA ALA A 26 17.72 14.08 3.54
C ALA A 26 17.23 15.23 2.63
N PRO A 27 18.00 15.68 1.60
CA PRO A 27 17.53 16.72 0.67
C PRO A 27 16.33 16.31 -0.19
N CYS A 28 15.98 15.02 -0.25
CA CYS A 28 14.82 14.51 -0.95
C CYS A 28 13.56 14.49 -0.07
N LEU A 29 13.70 14.80 1.24
CA LEU A 29 12.63 14.66 2.22
C LEU A 29 11.92 15.98 2.51
N VAL A 30 10.62 15.88 2.77
CA VAL A 30 9.78 16.99 3.22
C VAL A 30 9.08 16.63 4.51
N ALA A 31 8.84 17.61 5.37
CA ALA A 31 7.93 17.41 6.50
C ALA A 31 6.49 17.69 6.04
N VAL A 32 5.58 16.75 6.30
CA VAL A 32 4.17 16.81 5.91
C VAL A 32 3.32 17.02 7.16
N LYS A 33 2.58 18.11 7.21
CA LYS A 33 1.68 18.44 8.31
C LYS A 33 0.24 18.53 7.81
N GLY A 34 -0.55 17.53 8.20
CA GLY A 34 -2.01 17.52 8.05
C GLY A 34 -2.74 18.06 9.28
N GLN A 35 -3.92 17.55 9.55
CA GLN A 35 -4.73 17.94 10.73
C GLN A 35 -4.28 17.31 12.05
N ARG A 36 -3.43 16.28 12.00
CA ARG A 36 -2.95 15.61 13.21
C ARG A 36 -1.85 16.42 13.88
N ARG A 37 -1.67 16.17 15.19
CA ARG A 37 -0.71 16.88 16.04
C ARG A 37 0.74 16.70 15.59
N PHE A 38 1.07 15.57 14.95
CA PHE A 38 2.43 15.22 14.54
C PHE A 38 2.66 15.50 13.07
N ALA A 39 3.87 15.96 12.74
CA ALA A 39 4.36 15.97 11.37
C ALA A 39 4.83 14.56 10.97
N TYR A 40 4.56 14.21 9.72
CA TYR A 40 4.96 12.97 9.08
C TYR A 40 6.02 13.28 8.01
N SER A 41 6.67 12.25 7.48
CA SER A 41 7.61 12.42 6.39
C SER A 41 6.94 12.28 5.03
N GLY A 42 7.47 12.97 4.04
CA GLY A 42 7.27 12.66 2.63
C GLY A 42 8.61 12.65 1.91
N ILE A 43 8.65 11.98 0.76
CA ILE A 43 9.80 11.97 -0.13
C ILE A 43 9.42 12.49 -1.51
N HIS A 44 10.26 13.35 -2.08
CA HIS A 44 10.16 13.78 -3.46
C HIS A 44 10.61 12.63 -4.37
N TRP A 45 9.65 11.92 -4.94
CA TRP A 45 9.88 10.65 -5.64
C TRP A 45 10.07 10.83 -7.15
N GLN A 46 9.31 11.74 -7.73
CA GLN A 46 9.38 12.17 -9.13
C GLN A 46 9.26 13.69 -9.18
N PRO A 47 9.67 14.36 -10.27
CA PRO A 47 9.57 15.82 -10.38
C PRO A 47 8.17 16.34 -10.02
N GLY A 48 8.08 17.10 -8.92
CA GLY A 48 6.83 17.67 -8.42
C GLY A 48 5.92 16.70 -7.69
N VAL A 49 6.36 15.47 -7.40
CA VAL A 49 5.54 14.43 -6.77
C VAL A 49 6.14 14.04 -5.43
N ILE A 50 5.40 14.32 -4.36
CA ILE A 50 5.73 13.85 -3.01
C ILE A 50 4.90 12.59 -2.71
N VAL A 51 5.56 11.57 -2.19
CA VAL A 51 4.94 10.35 -1.66
C VAL A 51 5.02 10.38 -0.14
N THR A 52 3.91 10.06 0.54
CA THR A 52 3.83 10.04 2.01
C THR A 52 2.83 8.99 2.50
N ALA A 53 2.70 8.85 3.82
CA ALA A 53 1.73 7.96 4.45
C ALA A 53 0.35 8.63 4.59
N ASP A 54 -0.72 7.96 4.16
CA ASP A 54 -2.11 8.46 4.23
C ASP A 54 -2.60 8.64 5.69
N TYR A 55 -2.20 7.72 6.57
CA TYR A 55 -2.56 7.69 7.98
C TYR A 55 -2.22 9.00 8.70
N GLY A 56 -1.15 9.67 8.26
CA GLY A 56 -0.74 10.93 8.85
C GLY A 56 -1.58 12.13 8.48
N LEU A 57 -2.27 12.06 7.35
CA LEU A 57 -2.98 13.19 6.74
C LEU A 57 -4.40 13.35 7.31
N GLY A 58 -5.02 12.23 7.68
CA GLY A 58 -6.41 12.20 8.13
C GLY A 58 -7.39 12.64 7.03
N ARG A 59 -8.37 13.47 7.37
CA ARG A 59 -9.36 14.02 6.40
C ARG A 59 -8.97 15.41 5.87
N ALA A 60 -7.73 15.84 6.10
CA ALA A 60 -7.27 17.14 5.64
C ALA A 60 -7.28 17.21 4.11
N SER A 61 -7.95 18.21 3.55
CA SER A 61 -7.89 18.53 2.11
C SER A 61 -6.65 19.36 1.76
N GLN A 62 -6.23 20.23 2.67
CA GLN A 62 -5.01 21.04 2.55
C GLN A 62 -3.96 20.61 3.56
N LEU A 63 -2.72 20.57 3.11
CA LEU A 63 -1.55 20.17 3.86
C LEU A 63 -0.51 21.27 3.82
N SER A 64 0.25 21.40 4.90
CA SER A 64 1.44 22.24 4.92
C SER A 64 2.67 21.35 4.75
N LEU A 65 3.47 21.65 3.74
CA LEU A 65 4.74 20.97 3.47
C LEU A 65 5.90 21.89 3.83
N THR A 66 6.90 21.35 4.51
CA THR A 66 8.17 22.03 4.75
C THR A 66 9.23 21.39 3.88
N LEU A 67 9.74 22.18 2.95
CA LEU A 67 10.72 21.77 1.96
C LEU A 67 12.13 21.67 2.59
N PRO A 68 13.09 21.00 1.91
CA PRO A 68 14.46 20.88 2.41
C PRO A 68 15.18 22.22 2.63
N ASP A 69 14.79 23.25 1.88
CA ASP A 69 15.30 24.63 2.00
C ASP A 69 14.66 25.41 3.17
N GLY A 70 13.74 24.77 3.92
CA GLY A 70 12.99 25.37 5.02
C GLY A 70 11.73 26.13 4.60
N ASN A 71 11.47 26.29 3.29
CA ASN A 71 10.28 26.96 2.82
C ASN A 71 9.03 26.15 3.12
N VAL A 72 7.95 26.86 3.47
CA VAL A 72 6.65 26.26 3.75
C VAL A 72 5.71 26.52 2.60
N VAL A 73 5.15 25.45 2.04
CA VAL A 73 4.18 25.53 0.94
C VAL A 73 2.88 24.85 1.35
N GLN A 74 1.75 25.36 0.83
CA GLN A 74 0.48 24.68 0.93
C GLN A 74 0.32 23.75 -0.27
N ALA A 75 -0.24 22.57 -0.05
CA ALA A 75 -0.49 21.59 -1.12
C ALA A 75 -1.75 20.77 -0.83
N GLU A 76 -2.27 20.15 -1.89
CA GLU A 76 -3.45 19.28 -1.83
C GLU A 76 -3.06 17.85 -2.17
N VAL A 77 -3.81 16.90 -1.63
CA VAL A 77 -3.63 15.48 -1.93
C VAL A 77 -4.13 15.24 -3.36
N ALA A 78 -3.22 14.88 -4.26
CA ALA A 78 -3.53 14.53 -5.64
C ALA A 78 -4.19 13.15 -5.74
N GLY A 79 -3.80 12.23 -4.85
CA GLY A 79 -4.46 10.94 -4.73
C GLY A 79 -4.01 10.14 -3.52
N ARG A 80 -4.81 9.16 -3.09
CA ARG A 80 -4.49 8.30 -1.95
C ARG A 80 -5.09 6.90 -2.05
N ASP A 81 -4.43 5.95 -1.40
CA ASP A 81 -4.93 4.59 -1.18
C ASP A 81 -4.71 4.21 0.29
N SER A 82 -5.80 4.24 1.06
CA SER A 82 -5.77 3.89 2.48
C SER A 82 -5.51 2.39 2.75
N ALA A 83 -5.57 1.53 1.73
CA ALA A 83 -5.25 0.11 1.88
C ALA A 83 -3.73 -0.13 1.93
N LEU A 84 -2.99 0.70 1.22
CA LEU A 84 -1.53 0.76 1.22
C LEU A 84 -0.99 1.74 2.26
N ASP A 85 -1.85 2.55 2.88
CA ASP A 85 -1.45 3.69 3.71
C ASP A 85 -0.63 4.72 2.91
N LEU A 86 -0.96 4.95 1.64
CA LEU A 86 -0.18 5.79 0.73
C LEU A 86 -0.96 7.03 0.26
N ALA A 87 -0.30 8.18 0.21
CA ALA A 87 -0.82 9.39 -0.39
C ALA A 87 0.22 10.09 -1.27
N ILE A 88 -0.28 10.74 -2.33
CA ILE A 88 0.48 11.48 -3.33
C ILE A 88 0.08 12.94 -3.25
N ILE A 89 1.07 13.81 -3.22
CA ILE A 89 0.89 15.26 -3.20
C ILE A 89 1.63 15.83 -4.42
N GLN A 90 0.92 16.65 -5.19
CA GLN A 90 1.51 17.35 -6.32
C GLN A 90 2.03 18.71 -5.86
N LEU A 91 3.24 19.04 -6.30
CA LEU A 91 3.91 20.31 -6.09
C LEU A 91 4.21 20.95 -7.44
N ASP A 92 4.13 22.29 -7.48
CA ASP A 92 4.61 23.06 -8.63
C ASP A 92 6.15 23.13 -8.69
N ARG A 93 6.83 22.87 -7.57
CA ARG A 93 8.29 22.80 -7.48
C ARG A 93 8.79 21.44 -7.94
N THR A 94 9.52 21.41 -9.05
CA THR A 94 10.10 20.19 -9.65
C THR A 94 11.61 20.08 -9.49
N ASP A 95 12.25 21.10 -8.93
CA ASP A 95 13.70 21.27 -8.77
C ASP A 95 14.24 20.68 -7.46
N LEU A 96 13.39 20.03 -6.66
CA LEU A 96 13.83 19.33 -5.47
C LEU A 96 14.66 18.09 -5.84
N PRO A 97 15.69 17.72 -5.05
CA PRO A 97 16.46 16.50 -5.27
C PRO A 97 15.59 15.25 -5.32
N LEU A 98 16.03 14.26 -6.09
CA LEU A 98 15.39 12.94 -6.20
C LEU A 98 16.29 11.86 -5.57
N PRO A 99 15.70 10.86 -4.91
CA PRO A 99 16.47 9.78 -4.31
C PRO A 99 17.07 8.86 -5.36
N GLN A 100 18.22 8.28 -5.04
CA GLN A 100 18.68 7.06 -5.71
C GLN A 100 17.89 5.88 -5.15
N THR A 101 17.36 5.03 -6.02
CA THR A 101 16.51 3.90 -5.64
C THR A 101 17.21 2.58 -5.92
N SER A 102 16.81 1.54 -5.17
CA SER A 102 17.27 0.17 -5.36
C SER A 102 16.10 -0.79 -5.28
N ASP A 103 16.05 -1.75 -6.20
CA ASP A 103 15.09 -2.86 -6.14
C ASP A 103 15.41 -3.86 -5.01
N GLY A 104 16.57 -3.68 -4.36
CA GLY A 104 17.01 -4.50 -3.24
C GLY A 104 17.18 -5.96 -3.61
N GLN A 105 17.57 -6.30 -4.86
CA GLN A 105 17.69 -7.69 -5.31
C GLN A 105 18.59 -8.52 -4.37
N ASP A 106 19.69 -7.93 -3.91
CA ASP A 106 20.63 -8.54 -2.97
C ASP A 106 20.27 -8.39 -1.49
N LEU A 107 19.12 -7.79 -1.17
CA LEU A 107 18.64 -7.60 0.20
C LEU A 107 18.40 -8.96 0.86
N LYS A 108 18.89 -9.13 2.09
CA LYS A 108 18.73 -10.36 2.89
C LYS A 108 18.28 -10.01 4.29
N VAL A 109 17.59 -10.95 4.94
CA VAL A 109 17.27 -10.88 6.37
C VAL A 109 18.58 -10.70 7.15
N GLY A 110 18.61 -9.72 8.06
CA GLY A 110 19.80 -9.35 8.84
C GLY A 110 20.72 -8.29 8.21
N HIS A 111 20.44 -7.81 6.99
CA HIS A 111 21.12 -6.60 6.47
C HIS A 111 20.71 -5.36 7.26
N LEU A 112 21.68 -4.47 7.54
CA LEU A 112 21.42 -3.15 8.13
C LEU A 112 20.58 -2.29 7.20
N VAL A 113 19.63 -1.55 7.77
CA VAL A 113 18.79 -0.58 7.08
C VAL A 113 18.51 0.60 8.00
N LEU A 114 18.24 1.75 7.40
CA LEU A 114 17.88 2.97 8.13
C LEU A 114 16.49 3.43 7.68
N ALA A 115 15.59 3.65 8.63
CA ALA A 115 14.37 4.42 8.37
C ALA A 115 14.71 5.89 8.57
N VAL A 116 14.52 6.72 7.54
CA VAL A 116 14.84 8.15 7.59
C VAL A 116 13.55 8.95 7.48
N GLY A 117 13.48 10.05 8.20
CA GLY A 117 12.35 10.95 8.14
C GLY A 117 12.69 12.39 8.46
N GLN A 118 11.79 13.28 8.11
CA GLN A 118 11.87 14.72 8.24
C GLN A 118 10.67 15.22 9.04
N SER A 119 10.94 16.04 10.06
CA SER A 119 9.92 16.69 10.88
C SER A 119 10.21 18.18 11.01
N TRP A 120 9.15 18.98 11.15
CA TRP A 120 9.26 20.40 11.48
C TRP A 120 10.05 20.65 12.77
N ASP A 121 9.73 19.90 13.83
CA ASP A 121 10.21 20.19 15.19
C ASP A 121 11.65 19.70 15.44
N TYR A 122 12.08 18.68 14.70
CA TYR A 122 13.31 17.93 14.99
C TYR A 122 14.28 17.85 13.79
N GLY A 123 13.86 18.32 12.61
CA GLY A 123 14.61 18.14 11.38
C GLY A 123 14.76 16.67 10.98
N THR A 124 15.88 16.35 10.36
CA THR A 124 16.18 15.00 9.87
C THR A 124 16.40 14.07 11.05
N SER A 125 15.76 12.91 10.97
CA SER A 125 15.83 11.86 11.97
C SER A 125 16.04 10.51 11.29
N ALA A 126 16.75 9.61 11.96
CA ALA A 126 16.97 8.27 11.46
C ALA A 126 16.83 7.24 12.59
N SER A 127 16.32 6.06 12.26
CA SER A 127 16.32 4.88 13.11
C SER A 127 17.06 3.75 12.41
N LEU A 128 18.09 3.22 13.06
CA LEU A 128 18.79 2.03 12.59
C LEU A 128 17.99 0.76 12.91
N GLY A 129 18.02 -0.19 12.00
CA GLY A 129 17.54 -1.55 12.20
C GLY A 129 18.14 -2.51 11.19
N LEU A 130 17.49 -3.64 11.06
CA LEU A 130 17.78 -4.77 10.20
C LEU A 130 16.56 -5.09 9.35
N VAL A 131 16.79 -5.79 8.25
CA VAL A 131 15.73 -6.50 7.55
C VAL A 131 15.28 -7.66 8.44
N GLY A 132 14.18 -7.49 9.17
CA GLY A 132 13.66 -8.51 10.07
C GLY A 132 12.92 -9.63 9.32
N ASN A 133 12.22 -9.29 8.23
CA ASN A 133 11.56 -10.28 7.40
C ASN A 133 11.52 -9.84 5.93
N LEU A 134 11.75 -10.82 5.06
CA LEU A 134 11.75 -10.67 3.63
C LEU A 134 10.91 -11.79 3.03
N GLY A 135 10.09 -11.47 2.04
CA GLY A 135 9.25 -12.45 1.35
C GLY A 135 9.05 -12.06 -0.11
N GLY A 136 8.53 -13.01 -0.89
CA GLY A 136 8.16 -12.76 -2.29
C GLY A 136 6.94 -11.84 -2.43
N PRO A 137 6.34 -11.81 -3.63
CA PRO A 137 5.14 -11.04 -3.88
C PRO A 137 4.03 -11.38 -2.89
N TRP A 138 3.29 -10.37 -2.46
CA TRP A 138 2.17 -10.52 -1.55
C TRP A 138 1.04 -9.57 -1.91
N GLN A 139 -0.14 -9.84 -1.36
CA GLN A 139 -1.32 -9.01 -1.58
C GLN A 139 -1.85 -8.47 -0.26
N THR A 140 -2.28 -7.22 -0.25
CA THR A 140 -3.00 -6.66 0.90
C THR A 140 -4.36 -7.33 1.08
N SER A 141 -5.00 -7.13 2.24
CA SER A 141 -6.36 -7.66 2.50
C SER A 141 -7.39 -7.18 1.46
N GLN A 142 -7.14 -6.04 0.83
CA GLN A 142 -7.99 -5.50 -0.22
C GLN A 142 -7.57 -6.01 -1.61
N GLY A 143 -6.49 -6.77 -1.74
CA GLY A 143 -6.00 -7.36 -3.00
C GLY A 143 -4.97 -6.52 -3.75
N ARG A 144 -4.29 -5.54 -3.12
CA ARG A 144 -3.24 -4.76 -3.82
C ARG A 144 -2.00 -5.63 -3.95
N SER A 145 -1.51 -5.82 -5.18
CA SER A 145 -0.28 -6.59 -5.44
C SER A 145 0.96 -5.75 -5.12
N ILE A 146 1.80 -6.29 -4.25
CA ILE A 146 3.09 -5.73 -3.85
C ILE A 146 4.16 -6.75 -4.20
N ASP A 147 5.23 -6.30 -4.86
CA ASP A 147 6.16 -7.20 -5.55
C ASP A 147 7.04 -7.95 -4.56
N ARG A 148 7.21 -7.38 -3.35
CA ARG A 148 8.03 -7.94 -2.30
C ARG A 148 7.53 -7.56 -0.92
N LEU A 149 7.63 -8.49 0.02
CA LEU A 149 7.45 -8.17 1.43
C LEU A 149 8.79 -7.72 2.01
N ILE A 150 8.87 -6.47 2.46
CA ILE A 150 9.99 -5.94 3.23
C ILE A 150 9.46 -5.47 4.58
N ARG A 151 9.95 -6.10 5.66
CA ARG A 151 9.63 -5.69 7.04
C ARG A 151 10.91 -5.45 7.82
N PRO A 152 11.28 -4.18 8.04
CA PRO A 152 12.38 -3.84 8.92
C PRO A 152 11.97 -4.00 10.39
N ASP A 153 12.94 -4.24 11.27
CA ASP A 153 12.76 -4.22 12.74
C ASP A 153 13.10 -2.85 13.34
N VAL A 154 12.78 -1.78 12.61
CA VAL A 154 12.95 -0.39 13.05
C VAL A 154 11.80 0.08 13.93
N ASN A 155 12.09 0.97 14.88
CA ASN A 155 11.04 1.65 15.62
C ASN A 155 10.49 2.81 14.79
N LEU A 156 9.24 2.71 14.35
CA LEU A 156 8.64 3.66 13.42
C LEU A 156 7.86 4.74 14.17
N TYR A 157 8.56 5.80 14.56
CA TYR A 157 7.95 7.02 15.08
C TYR A 157 7.12 7.75 14.00
N PRO A 158 6.13 8.59 14.37
CA PRO A 158 5.30 9.31 13.40
C PRO A 158 6.09 10.09 12.35
N ASN A 159 7.22 10.68 12.73
CA ASN A 159 8.11 11.42 11.82
C ASN A 159 8.88 10.53 10.84
N LEU A 160 8.90 9.20 11.00
CA LEU A 160 9.52 8.25 10.06
C LEU A 160 8.50 7.62 9.10
N LEU A 161 7.20 7.69 9.43
CA LEU A 161 6.12 7.25 8.55
C LEU A 161 6.04 8.14 7.30
N GLY A 162 5.93 7.51 6.14
CA GLY A 162 5.97 8.17 4.83
C GLY A 162 7.38 8.53 4.37
N GLY A 163 8.41 8.29 5.19
CA GLY A 163 9.82 8.45 4.83
C GLY A 163 10.43 7.16 4.27
N PRO A 164 11.63 7.23 3.67
CA PRO A 164 12.25 6.08 3.03
C PRO A 164 12.84 5.08 4.03
N LEU A 165 12.86 3.81 3.63
CA LEU A 165 13.84 2.85 4.12
C LEU A 165 15.04 2.88 3.17
N ILE A 166 16.23 3.09 3.69
CA ILE A 166 17.47 3.10 2.90
C ILE A 166 18.41 1.96 3.32
N ASP A 167 19.21 1.52 2.37
CA ASP A 167 20.37 0.67 2.66
C ASP A 167 21.58 1.51 3.13
N PRO A 168 22.68 0.89 3.59
CA PRO A 168 23.87 1.62 4.03
C PRO A 168 24.60 2.39 2.93
N ALA A 169 24.23 2.20 1.65
CA ALA A 169 24.74 2.97 0.53
C ALA A 169 23.89 4.22 0.24
N GLY A 170 22.84 4.47 1.03
CA GLY A 170 21.93 5.61 0.85
C GLY A 170 20.87 5.39 -0.24
N GLN A 171 20.75 4.17 -0.78
CA GLN A 171 19.76 3.87 -1.81
C GLN A 171 18.41 3.56 -1.15
N VAL A 172 17.35 4.15 -1.67
CA VAL A 172 15.99 3.96 -1.18
C VAL A 172 15.44 2.62 -1.65
N LEU A 173 15.13 1.76 -0.70
CA LEU A 173 14.50 0.45 -0.90
C LEU A 173 12.98 0.56 -1.02
N GLY A 174 12.39 1.64 -0.50
CA GLY A 174 10.95 1.88 -0.51
C GLY A 174 10.49 2.86 0.57
N ILE A 175 9.17 2.97 0.77
CA ILE A 175 8.55 3.90 1.73
C ILE A 175 8.02 3.16 2.96
N ASN A 176 8.29 3.68 4.16
CA ASN A 176 7.81 3.10 5.42
C ASN A 176 6.37 3.51 5.70
N LEU A 177 5.47 2.52 5.81
CA LEU A 177 4.03 2.70 5.94
C LEU A 177 3.47 1.84 7.08
N ASN A 178 2.23 2.11 7.50
CA ASN A 178 1.52 1.19 8.39
C ASN A 178 0.98 0.00 7.61
N GLY A 179 1.56 -1.15 7.87
CA GLY A 179 1.08 -2.41 7.35
C GLY A 179 -0.07 -3.00 8.16
N PRO A 180 -0.60 -4.16 7.72
CA PRO A 180 -1.67 -4.87 8.40
C PRO A 180 -1.36 -5.12 9.88
N ARG A 181 -2.37 -4.90 10.74
CA ARG A 181 -2.26 -5.00 12.21
C ARG A 181 -1.21 -4.04 12.82
N HIS A 182 -1.07 -2.85 12.24
CA HIS A 182 -0.16 -1.78 12.72
C HIS A 182 1.32 -2.21 12.77
N ARG A 183 1.73 -3.14 11.91
CA ARG A 183 3.13 -3.53 11.78
C ARG A 183 3.80 -2.67 10.73
N VAL A 184 5.06 -2.30 10.98
CA VAL A 184 5.88 -1.61 10.01
C VAL A 184 6.03 -2.47 8.76
N VAL A 185 5.79 -1.87 7.60
CA VAL A 185 6.08 -2.45 6.30
C VAL A 185 6.70 -1.39 5.41
N THR A 186 7.60 -1.82 4.53
CA THR A 186 8.16 -0.94 3.51
C THR A 186 7.53 -1.31 2.16
N LEU A 187 6.85 -0.36 1.54
CA LEU A 187 6.36 -0.49 0.16
C LEU A 187 7.57 -0.36 -0.78
N PRO A 188 7.96 -1.42 -1.52
CA PRO A 188 9.17 -1.41 -2.33
C PRO A 188 9.19 -0.32 -3.39
N ALA A 189 10.39 0.17 -3.72
CA ALA A 189 10.61 1.15 -4.78
C ALA A 189 10.01 0.72 -6.13
N SER A 190 10.15 -0.57 -6.47
CA SER A 190 9.63 -1.17 -7.72
C SER A 190 8.11 -1.01 -7.90
N ASN A 191 7.37 -0.85 -6.80
CA ASN A 191 5.92 -0.70 -6.83
C ASN A 191 5.47 0.75 -7.07
N LEU A 192 6.29 1.73 -6.74
CA LEU A 192 5.86 3.12 -6.56
C LEU A 192 5.46 3.78 -7.87
N ASP A 193 6.25 3.68 -8.94
CA ASP A 193 5.96 4.40 -10.19
C ASP A 193 4.61 3.99 -10.81
N ARG A 194 4.31 2.68 -10.77
CA ARG A 194 3.01 2.12 -11.16
C ARG A 194 1.86 2.69 -10.32
N ILE A 195 2.04 2.75 -9.01
CA ILE A 195 1.02 3.21 -8.07
C ILE A 195 0.80 4.72 -8.22
N ILE A 196 1.88 5.51 -8.27
CA ILE A 196 1.87 6.96 -8.47
C ILE A 196 1.15 7.31 -9.76
N SER A 197 1.50 6.67 -10.87
CA SER A 197 0.86 6.90 -12.17
C SER A 197 -0.65 6.68 -12.11
N THR A 198 -1.10 5.66 -11.37
CA THR A 198 -2.53 5.38 -11.21
C THR A 198 -3.20 6.44 -10.31
N LEU A 199 -2.56 6.79 -9.19
CA LEU A 199 -3.09 7.77 -8.24
C LEU A 199 -3.16 9.18 -8.82
N LEU A 200 -2.19 9.61 -9.62
CA LEU A 200 -2.22 10.91 -10.29
C LEU A 200 -3.32 10.99 -11.36
N ASN A 201 -3.56 9.91 -12.10
CA ASN A 201 -4.56 9.88 -13.16
C ASN A 201 -6.00 9.77 -12.64
N ARG A 202 -6.21 9.06 -11.52
CA ARG A 202 -7.55 8.68 -11.03
C ARG A 202 -7.89 9.21 -9.64
N GLY A 203 -6.94 9.78 -8.91
CA GLY A 203 -7.09 10.20 -7.51
C GLY A 203 -7.11 9.05 -6.49
N SER A 204 -7.38 7.82 -6.92
CA SER A 204 -7.38 6.63 -6.06
C SER A 204 -7.02 5.39 -6.88
N LEU A 205 -6.65 4.31 -6.19
CA LEU A 205 -6.53 2.99 -6.83
C LEU A 205 -7.91 2.28 -6.89
N SER A 206 -9.03 3.01 -7.01
CA SER A 206 -10.40 2.48 -6.99
C SER A 206 -10.51 1.15 -7.73
N ARG A 207 -11.13 0.15 -7.09
CA ARG A 207 -11.48 -1.12 -7.74
C ARG A 207 -12.93 -1.08 -8.20
N GLY A 208 -13.24 -1.96 -9.13
CA GLY A 208 -14.61 -2.41 -9.34
C GLY A 208 -15.26 -2.83 -8.02
N TYR A 209 -16.53 -2.51 -7.89
CA TYR A 209 -17.31 -2.74 -6.68
C TYR A 209 -18.55 -3.53 -7.03
N LEU A 210 -18.72 -4.68 -6.38
CA LEU A 210 -19.93 -5.49 -6.50
C LEU A 210 -20.99 -5.10 -5.45
N GLY A 211 -20.58 -4.56 -4.29
CA GLY A 211 -21.49 -4.34 -3.17
C GLY A 211 -21.88 -5.63 -2.45
N LEU A 212 -20.94 -6.58 -2.32
CA LEU A 212 -21.14 -7.86 -1.67
C LEU A 212 -20.21 -8.04 -0.47
N GLY A 213 -20.76 -8.45 0.66
CA GLY A 213 -20.02 -9.08 1.75
C GLY A 213 -19.95 -10.57 1.51
N LEU A 214 -18.73 -11.11 1.40
CA LEU A 214 -18.48 -12.50 1.04
C LEU A 214 -17.72 -13.22 2.16
N GLN A 215 -18.13 -14.45 2.45
CA GLN A 215 -17.49 -15.33 3.43
C GLN A 215 -17.20 -16.71 2.82
N PRO A 216 -15.95 -17.22 2.86
CA PRO A 216 -15.67 -18.58 2.42
C PRO A 216 -16.44 -19.62 3.23
N VAL A 217 -17.05 -20.58 2.54
CA VAL A 217 -17.77 -21.71 3.12
C VAL A 217 -17.45 -22.99 2.37
N GLU A 218 -17.38 -24.11 3.10
CA GLU A 218 -17.29 -25.44 2.49
C GLU A 218 -18.61 -25.79 1.81
N LEU A 219 -18.54 -26.28 0.58
CA LEU A 219 -19.69 -26.70 -0.20
C LEU A 219 -20.08 -28.13 0.19
N PRO A 220 -21.36 -28.44 0.40
CA PRO A 220 -21.79 -29.82 0.66
C PRO A 220 -21.44 -30.76 -0.50
N LYS A 221 -20.93 -31.97 -0.22
CA LYS A 221 -20.57 -32.97 -1.24
C LYS A 221 -21.67 -33.24 -2.29
N PRO A 222 -22.97 -33.36 -1.91
CA PRO A 222 -24.02 -33.57 -2.91
C PRO A 222 -24.14 -32.41 -3.90
N LEU A 223 -23.94 -31.17 -3.44
CA LEU A 223 -23.98 -29.99 -4.30
C LEU A 223 -22.81 -30.01 -5.29
N GLN A 224 -21.59 -30.29 -4.79
CA GLN A 224 -20.40 -30.42 -5.63
C GLN A 224 -20.58 -31.46 -6.73
N GLN A 225 -21.12 -32.64 -6.38
CA GLN A 225 -21.38 -33.71 -7.34
C GLN A 225 -22.45 -33.34 -8.37
N SER A 226 -23.55 -32.72 -7.92
CA SER A 226 -24.66 -32.35 -8.80
C SER A 226 -24.29 -31.29 -9.83
N LEU A 227 -23.38 -30.37 -9.48
CA LEU A 227 -22.94 -29.26 -10.32
C LEU A 227 -21.56 -29.49 -10.94
N ALA A 228 -20.98 -30.69 -10.77
CA ALA A 228 -19.63 -31.04 -11.21
C ALA A 228 -18.56 -30.00 -10.81
N LEU A 229 -18.67 -29.46 -9.59
CA LEU A 229 -17.75 -28.44 -9.09
C LEU A 229 -16.39 -29.06 -8.79
N THR A 230 -15.34 -28.36 -9.22
CA THR A 230 -13.95 -28.73 -8.93
C THR A 230 -13.44 -28.13 -7.63
N SER A 231 -14.08 -27.07 -7.13
CA SER A 231 -13.77 -26.43 -5.85
C SER A 231 -14.64 -26.99 -4.72
N GLU A 232 -14.01 -27.24 -3.57
CA GLU A 232 -14.69 -27.60 -2.33
C GLU A 232 -15.23 -26.37 -1.57
N VAL A 233 -14.81 -25.18 -1.97
CA VAL A 233 -15.12 -23.90 -1.31
C VAL A 233 -15.85 -22.97 -2.26
N GLY A 234 -16.87 -22.30 -1.74
CA GLY A 234 -17.54 -21.16 -2.39
C GLY A 234 -17.59 -19.96 -1.45
N LEU A 235 -18.06 -18.83 -1.97
CA LEU A 235 -18.16 -17.58 -1.22
C LEU A 235 -19.62 -17.24 -0.93
N LEU A 236 -20.05 -17.48 0.31
CA LEU A 236 -21.39 -17.13 0.79
C LEU A 236 -21.55 -15.62 0.83
N VAL A 237 -22.62 -15.12 0.21
CA VAL A 237 -23.08 -13.74 0.32
C VAL A 237 -23.73 -13.55 1.68
N VAL A 238 -23.03 -12.84 2.56
CA VAL A 238 -23.48 -12.52 3.93
C VAL A 238 -24.05 -11.12 4.05
N SER A 239 -23.81 -10.25 3.06
CA SER A 239 -24.46 -8.95 2.94
C SER A 239 -24.50 -8.51 1.48
N VAL A 240 -25.53 -7.73 1.13
CA VAL A 240 -25.65 -7.03 -0.15
C VAL A 240 -25.89 -5.56 0.18
N ASP A 241 -25.07 -4.69 -0.37
CA ASP A 241 -25.16 -3.25 -0.14
C ASP A 241 -26.38 -2.69 -0.89
N ALA A 242 -27.23 -1.96 -0.17
CA ALA A 242 -28.43 -1.34 -0.73
C ALA A 242 -28.08 -0.34 -1.84
N GLU A 243 -28.87 -0.36 -2.91
CA GLU A 243 -28.67 0.36 -4.17
C GLU A 243 -27.35 -0.01 -4.87
N GLY A 244 -26.64 -1.02 -4.38
CA GLY A 244 -25.36 -1.48 -4.90
C GLY A 244 -25.49 -2.29 -6.19
N PRO A 245 -24.39 -2.45 -6.94
CA PRO A 245 -24.41 -3.13 -8.25
C PRO A 245 -24.97 -4.55 -8.21
N ALA A 246 -24.59 -5.34 -7.21
CA ALA A 246 -25.07 -6.71 -7.08
C ALA A 246 -26.56 -6.78 -6.70
N GLU A 247 -27.07 -5.84 -5.90
CA GLU A 247 -28.51 -5.77 -5.61
C GLU A 247 -29.30 -5.46 -6.89
N GLN A 248 -28.85 -4.48 -7.68
CA GLN A 248 -29.46 -4.11 -8.95
C GLN A 248 -29.48 -5.27 -9.96
N ALA A 249 -28.47 -6.14 -9.91
CA ALA A 249 -28.39 -7.36 -10.71
C ALA A 249 -29.20 -8.54 -10.14
N GLY A 250 -29.76 -8.41 -8.93
CA GLY A 250 -30.61 -9.42 -8.30
C GLY A 250 -29.86 -10.47 -7.47
N VAL A 251 -28.63 -10.20 -7.03
CA VAL A 251 -27.91 -11.03 -6.05
C VAL A 251 -28.58 -10.89 -4.68
N LEU A 252 -28.72 -12.00 -3.95
CA LEU A 252 -29.40 -12.06 -2.67
C LEU A 252 -28.48 -12.55 -1.56
N LEU A 253 -28.81 -12.16 -0.33
CA LEU A 253 -28.21 -12.74 0.88
C LEU A 253 -28.47 -14.25 0.91
N GLY A 254 -27.42 -15.02 1.15
CA GLY A 254 -27.46 -16.49 1.13
C GLY A 254 -27.06 -17.13 -0.20
N ASP A 255 -26.90 -16.34 -1.28
CA ASP A 255 -26.30 -16.86 -2.52
C ASP A 255 -24.86 -17.30 -2.26
N VAL A 256 -24.38 -18.31 -2.98
CA VAL A 256 -22.98 -18.75 -2.92
C VAL A 256 -22.31 -18.51 -4.25
N LEU A 257 -21.33 -17.61 -4.27
CA LEU A 257 -20.52 -17.30 -5.44
C LEU A 257 -19.47 -18.39 -5.68
N LEU A 258 -19.44 -18.89 -6.90
CA LEU A 258 -18.56 -19.97 -7.35
C LEU A 258 -17.54 -19.50 -8.39
N ALA A 259 -17.93 -18.60 -9.29
CA ALA A 259 -17.04 -18.08 -10.33
C ALA A 259 -17.34 -16.63 -10.70
N VAL A 260 -16.31 -15.92 -11.15
CA VAL A 260 -16.39 -14.57 -11.72
C VAL A 260 -15.78 -14.61 -13.12
N ASN A 261 -16.52 -14.14 -14.13
CA ASN A 261 -16.13 -14.21 -15.55
C ASN A 261 -15.67 -15.62 -15.98
N GLY A 262 -16.35 -16.66 -15.48
CA GLY A 262 -16.04 -18.06 -15.77
C GLY A 262 -14.80 -18.61 -15.06
N GLN A 263 -14.11 -17.82 -14.23
CA GLN A 263 -12.98 -18.30 -13.41
C GLN A 263 -13.45 -18.59 -11.99
N VAL A 264 -13.10 -19.77 -11.49
CA VAL A 264 -13.48 -20.23 -10.14
C VAL A 264 -12.88 -19.30 -9.08
N VAL A 265 -13.69 -18.92 -8.10
CA VAL A 265 -13.27 -18.10 -6.96
C VAL A 265 -13.56 -18.84 -5.65
N ASP A 266 -12.51 -19.15 -4.90
CA ASP A 266 -12.58 -19.87 -3.62
C ASP A 266 -12.24 -18.98 -2.42
N ASN A 267 -11.77 -17.76 -2.68
CA ASN A 267 -11.38 -16.80 -1.66
C ASN A 267 -11.58 -15.35 -2.15
N LEU A 268 -11.61 -14.41 -1.21
CA LEU A 268 -11.81 -12.98 -1.51
C LEU A 268 -10.77 -12.40 -2.47
N ARG A 269 -9.51 -12.88 -2.43
CA ARG A 269 -8.45 -12.36 -3.30
C ARG A 269 -8.69 -12.75 -4.75
N ALA A 270 -9.17 -13.96 -4.99
CA ALA A 270 -9.56 -14.41 -6.33
C ALA A 270 -10.65 -13.49 -6.90
N VAL A 271 -11.66 -13.14 -6.10
CA VAL A 271 -12.68 -12.15 -6.50
C VAL A 271 -12.05 -10.80 -6.83
N TYR A 272 -11.19 -10.26 -5.96
CA TYR A 272 -10.58 -8.94 -6.18
C TYR A 272 -9.71 -8.85 -7.43
N ALA A 273 -9.14 -9.95 -7.90
CA ALA A 273 -8.39 -9.99 -9.16
C ALA A 273 -9.28 -9.73 -10.39
N HIS A 274 -10.60 -9.89 -10.27
CA HIS A 274 -11.57 -9.57 -11.33
C HIS A 274 -12.18 -8.18 -11.22
N LEU A 275 -11.90 -7.45 -10.13
CA LEU A 275 -12.47 -6.14 -9.86
C LEU A 275 -11.43 -5.03 -10.07
N GLU A 276 -10.57 -5.17 -11.08
CA GLU A 276 -9.55 -4.16 -11.38
C GLU A 276 -10.18 -2.82 -11.80
N ALA A 277 -9.38 -1.76 -11.71
CA ALA A 277 -9.87 -0.39 -11.85
C ALA A 277 -10.36 -0.07 -13.27
N ASP A 278 -9.78 -0.70 -14.28
CA ASP A 278 -10.15 -0.62 -15.70
C ASP A 278 -11.49 -1.32 -16.01
N GLN A 279 -11.95 -2.20 -15.11
CA GLN A 279 -13.23 -2.91 -15.22
C GLN A 279 -14.41 -2.14 -14.64
N ILE A 280 -14.19 -0.98 -14.01
CA ILE A 280 -15.28 -0.13 -13.50
C ILE A 280 -16.21 0.26 -14.66
N GLY A 281 -17.51 0.04 -14.47
CA GLY A 281 -18.56 0.21 -15.47
C GLY A 281 -18.73 -0.96 -16.45
N GLN A 282 -17.82 -1.92 -16.47
CA GLN A 282 -17.91 -3.09 -17.35
C GLN A 282 -18.81 -4.18 -16.74
N PRO A 283 -19.52 -4.96 -17.57
CA PRO A 283 -20.29 -6.10 -17.11
C PRO A 283 -19.36 -7.24 -16.67
N VAL A 284 -19.67 -7.82 -15.51
CA VAL A 284 -18.99 -8.98 -14.93
C VAL A 284 -20.01 -10.09 -14.69
N GLY A 285 -19.73 -11.27 -15.23
CA GLY A 285 -20.54 -12.46 -15.03
C GLY A 285 -20.25 -13.10 -13.66
N LEU A 286 -21.29 -13.35 -12.87
CA LEU A 286 -21.24 -14.09 -11.62
C LEU A 286 -21.95 -15.42 -11.78
N HIS A 287 -21.25 -16.51 -11.49
CA HIS A 287 -21.84 -17.84 -11.36
C HIS A 287 -22.11 -18.11 -9.88
N LEU A 288 -23.39 -18.23 -9.53
CA LEU A 288 -23.90 -18.33 -8.17
C LEU A 288 -24.68 -19.64 -7.97
N VAL A 289 -24.90 -20.01 -6.71
CA VAL A 289 -25.90 -21.01 -6.31
C VAL A 289 -26.89 -20.39 -5.35
N ARG A 290 -28.18 -20.55 -5.64
CA ARG A 290 -29.29 -20.09 -4.80
C ARG A 290 -30.21 -21.27 -4.47
N GLY A 291 -30.30 -21.60 -3.18
CA GLY A 291 -31.13 -22.72 -2.71
C GLY A 291 -30.77 -24.06 -3.39
N GLY A 292 -29.50 -24.25 -3.75
CA GLY A 292 -29.00 -25.46 -4.42
C GLY A 292 -29.07 -25.44 -5.95
N ASN A 293 -29.68 -24.42 -6.57
CA ASN A 293 -29.76 -24.30 -8.02
C ASN A 293 -28.71 -23.30 -8.54
N PRO A 294 -28.05 -23.60 -9.68
CA PRO A 294 -27.10 -22.68 -10.29
C PRO A 294 -27.83 -21.48 -10.91
N LEU A 295 -27.20 -20.32 -10.85
CA LEU A 295 -27.72 -19.05 -11.34
C LEU A 295 -26.58 -18.20 -11.90
N ASP A 296 -26.72 -17.75 -13.14
CA ASP A 296 -25.80 -16.78 -13.74
C ASP A 296 -26.41 -15.39 -13.73
N LEU A 297 -25.70 -14.42 -13.15
CA LEU A 297 -26.07 -13.01 -13.17
C LEU A 297 -24.97 -12.17 -13.80
N THR A 298 -25.34 -11.10 -14.49
CA THR A 298 -24.38 -10.12 -14.99
C THR A 298 -24.50 -8.86 -14.15
N VAL A 299 -23.40 -8.42 -13.56
CA VAL A 299 -23.32 -7.23 -12.70
C VAL A 299 -22.46 -6.19 -13.39
N ALA A 300 -22.98 -4.98 -13.59
CA ALA A 300 -22.14 -3.86 -14.02
C ALA A 300 -21.29 -3.41 -12.84
N LEU A 301 -19.95 -3.48 -12.94
CA LEU A 301 -19.09 -3.09 -11.83
C LEU A 301 -19.29 -1.61 -11.47
N GLY A 302 -19.66 -1.34 -10.22
CA GLY A 302 -19.70 0.02 -9.72
C GLY A 302 -18.31 0.52 -9.34
N GLU A 303 -18.23 1.80 -9.00
CA GLU A 303 -17.14 2.31 -8.19
C GLU A 303 -17.58 2.29 -6.72
N LYS A 304 -16.71 1.85 -5.81
CA LYS A 304 -17.05 1.87 -4.39
C LYS A 304 -17.24 3.32 -3.94
N PRO A 305 -18.37 3.71 -3.34
CA PRO A 305 -18.54 5.06 -2.83
C PRO A 305 -17.41 5.40 -1.85
N HIS A 306 -16.65 6.45 -2.14
CA HIS A 306 -15.74 7.05 -1.18
C HIS A 306 -16.61 7.54 -0.02
N GLY A 307 -16.37 7.04 1.19
CA GLY A 307 -17.23 7.31 2.34
C GLY A 307 -17.45 8.79 2.62
N GLY A 308 -18.51 9.37 2.02
CA GLY A 308 -19.31 10.41 2.63
C GLY A 308 -20.21 9.70 3.62
N SER A 309 -20.00 9.96 4.91
CA SER A 309 -20.82 9.34 5.93
C SER A 309 -22.28 9.80 5.76
N ARG A 310 -23.21 8.87 5.98
CA ARG A 310 -24.38 9.22 6.79
C ARG A 310 -23.92 9.55 8.21
#